data_AF-A0AAN0NFB2-F1
#
_entry.id   AF-A0AAN0NFB2-F1
#
_cell.length_a   1.000
_cell.length_b   1.000
_cell.length_c   1.000
_cell.angle_alpha   90.00
_cell.angle_beta   90.00
_cell.angle_gamma   90.00
#
_symmetry.space_group_name_H-M   'P 1'
#
loop_
_entity.id
_entity.type
_entity.pdbx_description
1 polymer ?
#
loop_
_entity_poly.entity_id
_entity_poly.type
_entity_poly.pdbx_seq_one_letter_code
_entity_poly.pdbx_strand_id
1 'polypeptide(L)'
;MAVENKGHETLRDVVVTDNIPTYTKYVDGSQSVDPELGVTMTQTGNTLKWVINEVAKGETTTPTFKVTVDEMKEVGKREILNAAQYVVEPDKPEETPPTKHEQGIKYTLAKSSNPLPSTNQTPSYVNGGDVITYILKLDNTGESIINDLNVTDAIPEFTTLVAGSMKHEGNADAVVVMSQDADVLKWNVSNLAPGAKT
;
A
#
# COMPACT_ATOMS: atom_id res chain seq x y z
N MET A 1 -4.51 18.56 -12.05
CA MET A 1 -3.69 19.78 -12.16
C MET A 1 -4.46 20.81 -12.96
N ALA A 2 -4.13 22.10 -12.88
CA ALA A 2 -4.79 23.15 -13.66
C ALA A 2 -3.74 24.02 -14.36
N VAL A 3 -3.98 24.37 -15.61
CA VAL A 3 -3.22 25.36 -16.38
C VAL A 3 -4.09 26.60 -16.50
N GLU A 4 -3.66 27.68 -15.86
CA GLU A 4 -4.39 28.95 -15.83
C GLU A 4 -3.61 30.01 -16.61
N ASN A 5 -4.27 30.66 -17.58
CA ASN A 5 -3.66 31.78 -18.29
C ASN A 5 -3.89 33.11 -17.54
N LYS A 6 -2.91 33.49 -16.71
CA LYS A 6 -2.88 34.77 -15.99
C LYS A 6 -2.34 35.95 -16.80
N GLY A 7 -1.94 35.70 -18.05
CA GLY A 7 -1.39 36.70 -18.94
C GLY A 7 -2.44 37.64 -19.53
N HIS A 8 -1.99 38.50 -20.43
CA HIS A 8 -2.87 39.39 -21.18
C HIS A 8 -3.21 38.87 -22.59
N GLU A 9 -2.49 37.84 -23.06
CA GLU A 9 -2.61 37.23 -24.39
C GLU A 9 -2.98 35.75 -24.28
N THR A 10 -3.51 35.17 -25.37
CA THR A 10 -3.82 33.73 -25.44
C THR A 10 -2.53 32.91 -25.46
N LEU A 11 -2.42 31.92 -24.57
CA LEU A 11 -1.32 30.94 -24.62
C LEU A 11 -1.58 29.95 -25.76
N ARG A 12 -0.53 29.58 -26.48
CA ARG A 12 -0.61 28.65 -27.60
C ARG A 12 0.35 27.50 -27.40
N ASP A 13 -0.03 26.33 -27.88
CA ASP A 13 0.78 25.11 -27.87
C ASP A 13 1.32 24.79 -26.47
N VAL A 14 0.47 24.92 -25.45
CA VAL A 14 0.83 24.61 -24.06
C VAL A 14 1.06 23.12 -23.94
N VAL A 15 2.26 22.72 -23.54
CA VAL A 15 2.60 21.33 -23.34
C VAL A 15 2.63 21.04 -21.84
N VAL A 16 1.88 20.01 -21.44
CA VAL A 16 1.93 19.45 -20.08
C VAL A 16 2.38 18.01 -20.18
N THR A 17 3.32 17.60 -19.33
CA THR A 17 3.77 16.22 -19.20
C THR A 17 3.75 15.77 -17.76
N ASP A 18 3.33 14.54 -17.50
CA ASP A 18 3.35 13.95 -16.16
C ASP A 18 3.80 12.49 -16.26
N ASN A 19 4.61 12.04 -15.31
CA ASN A 19 5.07 10.66 -15.26
C ASN A 19 4.17 9.85 -14.33
N ILE A 20 3.76 8.66 -14.76
CA ILE A 20 3.06 7.71 -13.90
C ILE A 20 3.94 7.44 -12.66
N PRO A 21 3.44 7.73 -11.44
CA PRO A 21 4.22 7.58 -10.22
C PRO A 21 4.71 6.16 -10.02
N THR A 22 5.86 6.03 -9.38
CA THR A 22 6.34 4.72 -8.90
C THR A 22 5.32 4.13 -7.90
N TYR A 23 5.21 2.79 -7.89
CA TYR A 23 4.23 2.05 -7.10
C TYR A 23 2.77 2.27 -7.50
N THR A 24 2.56 2.73 -8.73
CA THR A 24 1.22 2.87 -9.31
C THR A 24 1.20 2.35 -10.73
N LYS A 25 0.00 2.00 -11.19
CA LYS A 25 -0.27 1.60 -12.56
C LYS A 25 -1.31 2.54 -13.15
N TYR A 26 -1.08 3.01 -14.37
CA TYR A 26 -2.03 3.83 -15.09
C TYR A 26 -3.32 3.07 -15.41
N VAL A 27 -4.45 3.78 -15.28
CA VAL A 27 -5.75 3.29 -15.73
C VAL A 27 -5.89 3.65 -17.20
N ASP A 28 -5.79 2.65 -18.07
CA ASP A 28 -5.81 2.85 -19.52
C ASP A 28 -7.02 3.68 -19.97
N GLY A 29 -6.76 4.71 -20.80
CA GLY A 29 -7.79 5.61 -21.32
C GLY A 29 -8.33 6.62 -20.29
N SER A 30 -7.74 6.74 -19.11
CA SER A 30 -8.18 7.71 -18.09
C SER A 30 -7.64 9.13 -18.28
N GLN A 31 -6.79 9.35 -19.28
CA GLN A 31 -6.27 10.68 -19.59
C GLN A 31 -7.44 11.52 -20.12
N SER A 32 -7.73 12.64 -19.47
CA SER A 32 -8.72 13.60 -19.95
C SER A 32 -8.28 15.05 -19.71
N VAL A 33 -9.05 16.00 -20.24
CA VAL A 33 -8.86 17.43 -20.06
C VAL A 33 -10.23 18.10 -20.05
N ASP A 34 -10.40 19.15 -19.25
CA ASP A 34 -11.64 19.93 -19.18
C ASP A 34 -11.32 21.44 -19.28
N PRO A 35 -11.83 22.17 -20.28
CA PRO A 35 -12.65 21.69 -21.41
C PRO A 35 -11.81 20.90 -22.45
N GLU A 36 -12.44 19.95 -23.13
CA GLU A 36 -11.83 19.13 -24.18
C GLU A 36 -11.85 19.83 -25.55
N LEU A 37 -11.16 20.96 -25.65
CA LEU A 37 -11.08 21.76 -26.88
C LEU A 37 -9.64 21.88 -27.37
N GLY A 38 -9.38 21.37 -28.57
CA GLY A 38 -8.07 21.53 -29.22
C GLY A 38 -6.93 20.92 -28.43
N VAL A 39 -7.13 19.72 -27.86
CA VAL A 39 -6.10 19.00 -27.11
C VAL A 39 -5.69 17.72 -27.83
N THR A 40 -4.39 17.48 -27.91
CA THR A 40 -3.82 16.19 -28.31
C THR A 40 -3.22 15.50 -27.08
N MET A 41 -3.60 14.25 -26.87
CA MET A 41 -3.21 13.47 -25.69
C MET A 41 -2.41 12.25 -26.15
N THR A 42 -1.23 12.05 -25.57
CA THR A 42 -0.35 10.93 -25.92
C THR A 42 0.26 10.32 -24.68
N GLN A 43 0.52 9.01 -24.73
CA GLN A 43 1.29 8.28 -23.74
C GLN A 43 2.50 7.64 -24.42
N THR A 44 3.69 7.83 -23.86
CA THR A 44 4.91 7.16 -24.31
C THR A 44 5.57 6.51 -23.09
N GLY A 45 5.54 5.18 -23.03
CA GLY A 45 5.99 4.45 -21.84
C GLY A 45 5.20 4.90 -20.60
N ASN A 46 5.94 5.44 -19.60
CA ASN A 46 5.35 5.93 -18.36
C ASN A 46 5.06 7.44 -18.35
N THR A 47 5.21 8.14 -19.47
CA THR A 47 4.97 9.58 -19.55
C THR A 47 3.66 9.87 -20.28
N LEU A 48 2.77 10.60 -19.63
CA LEU A 48 1.55 11.17 -20.19
C LEU A 48 1.84 12.59 -20.67
N LYS A 49 1.29 12.96 -21.83
CA LYS A 49 1.47 14.28 -22.43
C LYS A 49 0.14 14.84 -22.93
N TRP A 50 -0.09 16.12 -22.66
CA TRP A 50 -1.17 16.93 -23.20
C TRP A 50 -0.56 18.08 -23.99
N VAL A 51 -1.01 18.28 -25.22
CA VAL A 51 -0.70 19.46 -26.02
C VAL A 51 -1.99 20.22 -26.21
N ILE A 52 -2.07 21.42 -25.64
CA ILE A 52 -3.26 22.26 -25.59
C ILE A 52 -3.04 23.42 -26.54
N ASN A 53 -3.79 23.44 -27.64
CA ASN A 53 -3.57 24.37 -28.74
C ASN A 53 -3.74 25.83 -28.31
N GLU A 54 -4.76 26.12 -27.50
CA GLU A 54 -5.05 27.47 -27.03
C GLU A 54 -5.61 27.46 -25.60
N VAL A 55 -5.13 28.41 -24.77
CA VAL A 55 -5.76 28.77 -23.49
C VAL A 55 -6.00 30.27 -23.51
N ALA A 56 -7.25 30.69 -23.72
CA ALA A 56 -7.61 32.10 -23.78
C ALA A 56 -7.35 32.80 -22.44
N LYS A 57 -7.25 34.13 -22.49
CA LYS A 57 -7.00 34.93 -21.29
C LYS A 57 -8.08 34.70 -20.22
N GLY A 58 -7.66 34.39 -18.99
CA GLY A 58 -8.57 34.17 -17.87
C GLY A 58 -9.25 32.80 -17.88
N GLU A 59 -9.02 31.98 -18.91
CA GLU A 59 -9.51 30.61 -18.96
C GLU A 59 -8.56 29.67 -18.22
N THR A 60 -9.13 28.55 -17.79
CA THR A 60 -8.42 27.46 -17.13
C THR A 60 -8.73 26.16 -17.87
N THR A 61 -7.71 25.32 -18.03
CA THR A 61 -7.88 23.95 -18.51
C THR A 61 -7.31 22.98 -17.47
N THR A 62 -7.98 21.84 -17.32
CA THR A 62 -7.72 20.90 -16.23
C THR A 62 -7.37 19.51 -16.77
N PRO A 63 -6.08 19.23 -17.06
CA PRO A 63 -5.61 17.89 -17.36
C PRO A 63 -5.80 16.95 -16.17
N THR A 64 -6.27 15.73 -16.44
CA THR A 64 -6.49 14.69 -15.44
C THR A 64 -6.09 13.30 -15.96
N PHE A 65 -5.73 12.41 -15.04
CA PHE A 65 -5.48 11.00 -15.28
C PHE A 65 -5.73 10.21 -14.00
N LYS A 66 -5.87 8.88 -14.12
CA LYS A 66 -6.08 7.98 -12.97
C LYS A 66 -4.99 6.92 -12.91
N VAL A 67 -4.63 6.54 -11.70
CA VAL A 67 -3.74 5.42 -11.41
C VAL A 67 -4.35 4.53 -10.34
N THR A 68 -4.02 3.24 -10.35
CA THR A 68 -4.24 2.31 -9.25
C THR A 68 -2.94 2.16 -8.48
N VAL A 69 -3.01 2.22 -7.14
CA VAL A 69 -1.83 2.03 -6.30
C VAL A 69 -1.52 0.53 -6.18
N ASP A 70 -0.25 0.16 -6.32
CA ASP A 70 0.19 -1.22 -6.16
C ASP A 70 -0.01 -1.69 -4.71
N GLU A 71 -0.26 -2.98 -4.53
CA GLU A 71 -0.22 -3.59 -3.21
C GLU A 71 1.20 -3.55 -2.64
N MET A 72 1.30 -3.43 -1.33
CA MET A 72 2.57 -3.50 -0.61
C MET A 72 2.78 -4.95 -0.15
N LYS A 73 3.95 -5.52 -0.47
CA LYS A 73 4.27 -6.93 -0.17
C LYS A 73 5.23 -7.10 1.01
N GLU A 74 5.83 -6.00 1.45
CA GLU A 74 6.83 -5.98 2.51
C GLU A 74 6.43 -5.01 3.61
N VAL A 75 6.82 -5.34 4.83
CA VAL A 75 6.59 -4.52 6.00
C VAL A 75 7.48 -3.29 5.91
N GLY A 76 6.91 -2.12 6.18
CA GLY A 76 7.64 -0.86 6.07
C GLY A 76 6.76 0.27 5.60
N LYS A 77 7.39 1.31 5.07
CA LYS A 77 6.73 2.48 4.51
C LYS A 77 7.31 2.80 3.13
N ARG A 78 6.46 3.29 2.24
CA ARG A 78 6.88 3.87 0.96
C ARG A 78 6.05 5.10 0.62
N GLU A 79 6.66 6.01 -0.12
CA GLU A 79 6.02 7.24 -0.58
C GLU A 79 5.68 7.15 -2.07
N ILE A 80 4.59 7.80 -2.46
CA ILE A 80 4.17 7.98 -3.84
C ILE A 80 4.16 9.49 -4.09
N LEU A 81 5.06 9.93 -4.96
CA LEU A 81 5.23 11.34 -5.34
C LEU A 81 4.81 11.52 -6.80
N ASN A 82 4.06 12.59 -7.07
CA ASN A 82 3.66 12.98 -8.41
C ASN A 82 3.85 14.48 -8.62
N ALA A 83 4.53 14.87 -9.69
CA ALA A 83 4.71 16.25 -10.12
C ALA A 83 4.65 16.31 -11.65
N ALA A 84 3.86 17.26 -12.17
CA ALA A 84 3.79 17.52 -13.59
C ALA A 84 4.81 18.58 -14.01
N GLN A 85 5.21 18.52 -15.27
CA GLN A 85 5.96 19.55 -15.99
C GLN A 85 5.04 20.26 -16.98
N TYR A 86 5.23 21.56 -17.17
CA TYR A 86 4.51 22.33 -18.19
C TYR A 86 5.41 23.36 -18.85
N VAL A 87 5.10 23.71 -20.11
CA VAL A 87 5.84 24.71 -20.89
C VAL A 87 4.93 25.39 -21.91
N VAL A 88 5.17 26.68 -22.14
CA VAL A 88 4.64 27.43 -23.27
C VAL A 88 5.84 27.90 -24.09
N GLU A 89 6.03 27.38 -25.30
CA GLU A 89 7.20 27.74 -26.10
C GLU A 89 7.24 29.25 -26.41
N PRO A 90 8.42 29.90 -26.38
CA PRO A 90 9.77 29.32 -26.26
C PRO A 90 10.30 29.26 -24.80
N ASP A 91 9.44 29.33 -23.80
CA ASP A 91 9.87 29.34 -22.40
C ASP A 91 10.47 28.00 -21.96
N LYS A 92 11.15 28.00 -20.82
CA LYS A 92 11.69 26.77 -20.23
C LYS A 92 10.57 26.00 -19.52
N PRO A 93 10.60 24.65 -19.52
CA PRO A 93 9.69 23.86 -18.71
C PRO A 93 9.80 24.18 -17.22
N GLU A 94 8.64 24.27 -16.56
CA GLU A 94 8.49 24.43 -15.12
C GLU A 94 7.83 23.18 -14.52
N GLU A 95 8.03 22.96 -13.22
CA GLU A 95 7.42 21.86 -12.46
C GLU A 95 6.37 22.37 -11.48
N THR A 96 5.27 21.63 -11.38
CA THR A 96 4.28 21.84 -10.32
C THR A 96 4.84 21.39 -8.96
N PRO A 97 4.39 21.97 -7.84
CA PRO A 97 4.66 21.40 -6.53
C PRO A 97 4.25 19.91 -6.46
N PRO A 98 5.08 19.04 -5.89
CA PRO A 98 4.76 17.61 -5.83
C PRO A 98 3.60 17.35 -4.87
N THR A 99 2.74 16.43 -5.27
CA THR A 99 1.77 15.79 -4.37
C THR A 99 2.37 14.54 -3.77
N LYS A 100 2.03 14.23 -2.51
CA LYS A 100 2.61 13.13 -1.75
C LYS A 100 1.53 12.26 -1.10
N HIS A 101 1.68 10.95 -1.23
CA HIS A 101 0.91 9.93 -0.53
C HIS A 101 1.85 8.89 0.08
N GLU A 102 1.41 8.15 1.10
CA GLU A 102 2.20 7.10 1.75
C GLU A 102 1.40 5.79 1.84
N GLN A 103 2.10 4.66 1.69
CA GLN A 103 1.62 3.34 2.08
C GLN A 103 2.48 2.81 3.22
N GLY A 104 1.86 2.07 4.14
CA GLY A 104 2.54 1.56 5.31
C GLY A 104 1.91 0.28 5.85
N ILE A 105 2.66 -0.82 5.74
CA ILE A 105 2.37 -2.07 6.44
C ILE A 105 3.13 -2.07 7.77
N LYS A 106 2.41 -2.24 8.87
CA LYS A 106 2.98 -2.34 10.21
C LYS A 106 2.13 -3.28 11.05
N TYR A 107 2.76 -4.13 11.85
CA TYR A 107 2.05 -5.04 12.75
C TYR A 107 2.80 -5.22 14.05
N THR A 108 2.12 -5.78 15.05
CA THR A 108 2.74 -6.33 16.26
C THR A 108 2.32 -7.79 16.41
N LEU A 109 3.27 -8.63 16.78
CA LEU A 109 3.03 -10.04 17.09
C LEU A 109 3.45 -10.29 18.54
N ALA A 110 2.52 -10.81 19.35
CA ALA A 110 2.76 -11.18 20.73
C ALA A 110 2.51 -12.69 20.92
N LYS A 111 3.40 -13.35 21.65
CA LYS A 111 3.26 -14.75 22.04
C LYS A 111 2.99 -14.86 23.53
N SER A 112 2.03 -15.68 23.91
CA SER A 112 1.77 -16.05 25.30
C SER A 112 1.48 -17.54 25.42
N SER A 113 1.29 -18.02 26.65
CA SER A 113 0.94 -19.41 26.91
C SER A 113 0.02 -19.56 28.13
N ASN A 114 -0.61 -20.72 28.24
CA ASN A 114 -1.31 -21.20 29.42
C ASN A 114 -0.79 -22.60 29.77
N PRO A 115 -0.22 -22.84 30.96
CA PRO A 115 -0.11 -21.92 32.11
C PRO A 115 0.81 -20.72 31.86
N LEU A 116 0.31 -19.52 32.19
CA LEU A 116 1.02 -18.26 31.94
C LEU A 116 2.21 -18.09 32.91
N PRO A 117 3.44 -17.91 32.41
CA PRO A 117 4.57 -17.57 33.27
C PRO A 117 4.38 -16.16 33.87
N SER A 118 4.81 -15.95 35.12
CA SER A 118 4.67 -14.64 35.78
C SER A 118 5.56 -13.58 35.13
N THR A 119 6.77 -13.97 34.70
CA THR A 119 7.65 -13.18 33.82
C THR A 119 8.54 -14.14 33.02
N ASN A 120 9.32 -13.62 32.06
CA ASN A 120 10.37 -14.42 31.40
C ASN A 120 11.46 -14.92 32.37
N GLN A 121 11.55 -14.35 33.57
CA GLN A 121 12.51 -14.70 34.62
C GLN A 121 11.87 -15.56 35.73
N THR A 122 10.54 -15.67 35.77
CA THR A 122 9.78 -16.48 36.73
C THR A 122 8.87 -17.44 35.96
N PRO A 123 9.38 -18.64 35.61
CA PRO A 123 8.65 -19.59 34.78
C PRO A 123 7.42 -20.14 35.51
N SER A 124 6.42 -20.56 34.74
CA SER A 124 5.41 -21.51 35.20
C SER A 124 6.01 -22.92 35.16
N TYR A 125 5.80 -23.71 36.21
CA TYR A 125 6.19 -25.12 36.22
C TYR A 125 5.06 -25.98 35.66
N VAL A 126 5.43 -26.97 34.86
CA VAL A 126 4.55 -28.01 34.30
C VAL A 126 5.14 -29.38 34.60
N ASN A 127 4.29 -30.40 34.62
CA ASN A 127 4.67 -31.79 34.82
C ASN A 127 4.58 -32.57 33.51
N GLY A 128 5.20 -33.75 33.48
CA GLY A 128 5.06 -34.67 32.37
C GLY A 128 3.58 -35.03 32.14
N GLY A 129 3.10 -34.81 30.91
CA GLY A 129 1.70 -35.05 30.52
C GLY A 129 0.79 -33.82 30.57
N ASP A 130 1.25 -32.70 31.12
CA ASP A 130 0.49 -31.44 31.08
C ASP A 130 0.40 -30.89 29.64
N VAL A 131 -0.69 -30.20 29.34
CA VAL A 131 -0.89 -29.52 28.05
C VAL A 131 -0.58 -28.04 28.21
N ILE A 132 0.35 -27.52 27.41
CA ILE A 132 0.62 -26.09 27.29
C ILE A 132 -0.11 -25.57 26.05
N THR A 133 -0.97 -24.57 26.24
CA THR A 133 -1.61 -23.86 25.12
C THR A 133 -0.80 -22.63 24.78
N TYR A 134 -0.30 -22.50 23.55
CA TYR A 134 0.35 -21.29 23.06
C TYR A 134 -0.64 -20.42 22.29
N ILE A 135 -0.52 -19.11 22.46
CA ILE A 135 -1.38 -18.12 21.81
C ILE A 135 -0.48 -17.12 21.10
N LEU A 136 -0.72 -16.94 19.80
CA LEU A 136 -0.11 -15.89 18.99
C LEU A 136 -1.16 -14.85 18.70
N LYS A 137 -0.86 -13.59 18.98
CA LYS A 137 -1.76 -12.46 18.73
C LYS A 137 -1.10 -11.50 17.75
N LEU A 138 -1.74 -11.30 16.61
CA LEU A 138 -1.30 -10.44 15.53
C LEU A 138 -2.22 -9.22 15.43
N ASP A 139 -1.66 -8.03 15.59
CA ASP A 139 -2.39 -6.76 15.43
C ASP A 139 -1.85 -6.00 14.21
N ASN A 140 -2.71 -5.64 13.25
CA ASN A 140 -2.34 -4.70 12.18
C ASN A 140 -2.40 -3.27 12.73
N THR A 141 -1.22 -2.65 12.86
CA THR A 141 -1.05 -1.29 13.40
C THR A 141 -0.64 -0.28 12.31
N GLY A 142 -0.70 -0.69 11.04
CA GLY A 142 -0.45 0.14 9.88
C GLY A 142 -1.74 0.66 9.25
N GLU A 143 -1.60 1.30 8.09
CA GLU A 143 -2.69 1.92 7.32
C GLU A 143 -3.04 1.11 6.07
N SER A 144 -2.38 -0.03 5.86
CA SER A 144 -2.58 -0.91 4.71
C SER A 144 -3.05 -2.30 5.15
N ILE A 145 -3.84 -2.95 4.30
CA ILE A 145 -4.24 -4.35 4.49
C ILE A 145 -2.98 -5.22 4.47
N ILE A 146 -2.88 -6.16 5.41
CA ILE A 146 -1.82 -7.17 5.42
C ILE A 146 -2.30 -8.37 4.61
N ASN A 147 -1.52 -8.70 3.57
CA ASN A 147 -1.69 -9.88 2.75
C ASN A 147 -0.43 -10.76 2.83
N ASP A 148 -0.64 -12.06 2.82
CA ASP A 148 0.37 -13.12 2.74
C ASP A 148 1.45 -13.03 3.84
N LEU A 149 1.10 -12.55 5.03
CA LEU A 149 2.02 -12.52 6.17
C LEU A 149 2.22 -13.93 6.70
N ASN A 150 3.46 -14.43 6.61
CA ASN A 150 3.83 -15.73 7.15
C ASN A 150 4.31 -15.58 8.60
N VAL A 151 3.51 -16.08 9.54
CA VAL A 151 3.90 -16.27 10.94
C VAL A 151 4.35 -17.71 11.12
N THR A 152 5.48 -17.92 11.79
CA THR A 152 6.02 -19.26 12.05
C THR A 152 6.35 -19.43 13.53
N ASP A 153 6.13 -20.63 14.05
CA ASP A 153 6.49 -20.97 15.43
C ASP A 153 7.00 -22.40 15.52
N ALA A 154 8.13 -22.60 16.21
CA ALA A 154 8.70 -23.93 16.38
C ALA A 154 8.02 -24.65 17.56
N ILE A 155 7.78 -25.94 17.40
CA ILE A 155 7.39 -26.82 18.51
C ILE A 155 8.57 -26.88 19.49
N PRO A 156 8.40 -26.46 20.75
CA PRO A 156 9.50 -26.46 21.71
C PRO A 156 10.05 -27.86 21.97
N GLU A 157 11.34 -27.95 22.26
CA GLU A 157 11.96 -29.20 22.72
C GLU A 157 11.20 -29.79 23.91
N PHE A 158 11.18 -31.12 24.00
CA PHE A 158 10.48 -31.89 25.02
C PHE A 158 8.96 -31.74 25.02
N THR A 159 8.38 -31.19 23.95
CA THR A 159 6.93 -31.16 23.73
C THR A 159 6.55 -31.93 22.47
N THR A 160 5.26 -32.22 22.32
CA THR A 160 4.70 -32.76 21.09
C THR A 160 3.41 -32.02 20.80
N LEU A 161 3.19 -31.65 19.53
CA LEU A 161 1.94 -31.00 19.15
C LEU A 161 0.76 -31.94 19.38
N VAL A 162 -0.24 -31.45 20.12
CA VAL A 162 -1.53 -32.15 20.20
C VAL A 162 -2.21 -32.07 18.83
N ALA A 163 -2.42 -33.21 18.18
CA ALA A 163 -2.98 -33.25 16.83
C ALA A 163 -4.34 -32.53 16.75
N GLY A 164 -4.50 -31.67 15.73
CA GLY A 164 -5.72 -30.88 15.55
C GLY A 164 -5.92 -29.75 16.56
N SER A 165 -4.91 -29.42 17.38
CA SER A 165 -5.00 -28.32 18.36
C SER A 165 -4.79 -26.93 17.76
N MET A 166 -4.23 -26.83 16.55
CA MET A 166 -4.10 -25.56 15.83
C MET A 166 -5.49 -24.97 15.54
N LYS A 167 -5.70 -23.75 16.02
CA LYS A 167 -6.94 -22.99 15.84
C LYS A 167 -6.61 -21.54 15.55
N HIS A 168 -7.57 -20.87 14.92
CA HIS A 168 -7.57 -19.44 14.67
C HIS A 168 -8.92 -18.89 15.13
N GLU A 169 -8.87 -17.80 15.88
CA GLU A 169 -10.03 -17.02 16.31
C GLU A 169 -9.66 -15.55 16.15
N GLY A 170 -10.53 -14.74 15.56
CA GLY A 170 -10.18 -13.34 15.29
C GLY A 170 -11.11 -12.67 14.30
N ASN A 171 -10.60 -11.64 13.63
CA ASN A 171 -11.33 -10.93 12.59
C ASN A 171 -11.84 -11.90 11.50
N ALA A 172 -13.14 -11.86 11.21
CA ALA A 172 -13.80 -12.76 10.26
C ALA A 172 -13.44 -12.51 8.80
N ASP A 173 -12.96 -11.31 8.47
CA ASP A 173 -12.47 -10.95 7.15
C ASP A 173 -11.04 -11.45 6.91
N ALA A 174 -10.26 -11.68 7.98
CA ALA A 174 -8.92 -12.23 7.86
C ALA A 174 -8.97 -13.71 7.47
N VAL A 175 -8.22 -14.07 6.44
CA VAL A 175 -8.07 -15.46 5.98
C VAL A 175 -6.77 -16.00 6.56
N VAL A 176 -6.86 -17.08 7.33
CA VAL A 176 -5.69 -17.73 7.95
C VAL A 176 -5.57 -19.16 7.46
N VAL A 177 -4.51 -19.43 6.70
CA VAL A 177 -4.16 -20.77 6.25
C VAL A 177 -3.09 -21.34 7.19
N MET A 178 -3.47 -22.38 7.92
CA MET A 178 -2.62 -23.09 8.87
C MET A 178 -1.94 -24.28 8.21
N SER A 179 -0.64 -24.44 8.45
CA SER A 179 0.12 -25.63 8.03
C SER A 179 1.20 -25.98 9.04
N GLN A 180 1.72 -27.19 8.93
CA GLN A 180 2.86 -27.67 9.71
C GLN A 180 3.90 -28.25 8.74
N ASP A 181 5.15 -27.95 8.99
CA ASP A 181 6.31 -28.46 8.26
C ASP A 181 7.34 -28.96 9.27
N ALA A 182 7.42 -30.30 9.41
CA ALA A 182 8.13 -30.94 10.52
C ALA A 182 7.72 -30.34 11.87
N ASP A 183 8.68 -29.80 12.63
CA ASP A 183 8.46 -29.19 13.94
C ASP A 183 8.18 -27.67 13.87
N VAL A 184 7.80 -27.15 12.70
CA VAL A 184 7.47 -25.72 12.53
C VAL A 184 6.00 -25.57 12.13
N LEU A 185 5.25 -24.85 12.96
CA LEU A 185 3.89 -24.41 12.70
C LEU A 185 3.92 -23.11 11.88
N LYS A 186 2.99 -22.98 10.93
CA LYS A 186 2.91 -21.83 10.03
C LYS A 186 1.46 -21.33 9.92
N TRP A 187 1.30 -20.01 9.94
CA TRP A 187 0.05 -19.31 9.68
C TRP A 187 0.32 -18.28 8.57
N ASN A 188 -0.31 -18.47 7.42
CA ASN A 188 -0.34 -17.46 6.38
C ASN A 188 -1.60 -16.62 6.56
N VAL A 189 -1.42 -15.32 6.86
CA VAL A 189 -2.50 -14.38 7.18
C VAL A 189 -2.68 -13.39 6.04
N SER A 190 -3.89 -13.35 5.50
CA SER A 190 -4.27 -12.43 4.43
C SER A 190 -5.56 -11.67 4.75
N ASN A 191 -5.78 -10.55 4.07
CA ASN A 191 -6.93 -9.67 4.26
C ASN A 191 -7.11 -9.13 5.70
N LEU A 192 -6.02 -8.96 6.44
CA LEU A 192 -6.09 -8.35 7.78
C LEU A 192 -6.10 -6.82 7.66
N ALA A 193 -7.28 -6.22 7.80
CA ALA A 193 -7.50 -4.78 7.64
C ALA A 193 -6.74 -3.92 8.67
N PRO A 194 -6.46 -2.63 8.37
CA PRO A 194 -5.93 -1.67 9.34
C PRO A 194 -6.71 -1.66 10.65
N GLY A 195 -6.00 -1.73 11.79
CA GLY A 195 -6.60 -1.77 13.13
C GLY A 195 -7.21 -3.11 13.55
N ALA A 196 -7.30 -4.10 12.65
CA ALA A 196 -7.80 -5.43 12.96
C ALA A 196 -6.79 -6.26 13.77
N LYS A 197 -7.32 -7.25 14.49
CA LYS A 197 -6.56 -8.15 15.38
C LYS A 197 -6.99 -9.59 15.13
N THR A 198 -6.05 -10.51 15.26
CA THR A 198 -6.30 -11.94 15.07
C THR A 198 -5.30 -12.82 15.81
#